data_AF-A0A933J635-F1
#
_entry.id   AF-A0A933J635-F1
#
_cell.length_a   1.000
_cell.length_b   1.000
_cell.length_c   1.000
_cell.angle_alpha   90.00
_cell.angle_beta   90.00
_cell.angle_gamma   90.00
#
_symmetry.space_group_name_H-M   'P 1'
#
loop_
_entity.id
_entity.type
_entity.pdbx_description
1 polymer ?
#
loop_
_entity_poly.entity_id
_entity_poly.type
_entity_poly.pdbx_seq_one_letter_code
_entity_poly.pdbx_strand_id
1 'polypeptide(L)' 'MIIVEMKDTNGKMVGSLAAQPKQFKTGSRGFYANGKVEIDGKRYQAQIQLVEIGSKPKSPEGEGEEKPAENQAAP' A
#
# COMPACT_ATOMS: atom_id res chain seq x y z
N MET A 1 5.14 5.17 -11.87
CA MET A 1 4.12 6.15 -11.47
C MET A 1 2.76 5.53 -11.72
N ILE A 2 1.79 5.78 -10.85
CA ILE A 2 0.39 5.38 -11.06
C ILE A 2 -0.53 6.59 -10.86
N ILE A 3 -1.71 6.56 -11.48
CA ILE A 3 -2.78 7.53 -11.21
C ILE A 3 -3.75 6.89 -10.22
N VAL A 4 -4.08 7.65 -9.17
CA VAL A 4 -5.03 7.25 -8.14
C VAL A 4 -6.24 8.14 -8.28
N GLU A 5 -7.37 7.56 -8.69
CA GLU A 5 -8.66 8.24 -8.76
C GLU A 5 -9.42 8.04 -7.44
N MET A 6 -9.95 9.13 -6.89
CA MET A 6 -10.89 9.10 -5.77
C MET A 6 -12.28 9.36 -6.32
N LYS A 7 -13.22 8.48 -5.98
CA LYS A 7 -14.63 8.57 -6.37
C LYS A 7 -15.50 8.55 -5.11
N ASP A 8 -16.63 9.24 -5.16
CA ASP A 8 -17.66 9.11 -4.14
C ASP A 8 -18.38 7.75 -4.25
N THR A 9 -19.33 7.49 -3.35
CA THR A 9 -20.12 6.25 -3.35
C THR A 9 -21.03 6.09 -4.57
N ASN A 10 -21.27 7.16 -5.33
CA ASN A 10 -22.04 7.15 -6.57
C ASN A 10 -21.15 6.95 -7.81
N GLY A 11 -19.84 6.78 -7.61
CA GLY A 11 -18.85 6.64 -8.67
C GLY A 11 -18.42 7.96 -9.32
N LYS A 12 -18.88 9.12 -8.82
CA LYS A 12 -18.46 10.43 -9.31
C LYS A 12 -17.02 10.70 -8.87
N MET A 13 -16.16 11.10 -9.81
CA MET A 13 -14.78 11.45 -9.50
C MET A 13 -14.72 12.75 -8.66
N VAL A 14 -14.03 12.66 -7.51
CA VAL A 14 -13.83 13.77 -6.57
C VAL A 14 -12.37 14.26 -6.54
N GLY A 15 -11.45 13.53 -7.17
CA GLY A 15 -10.07 13.99 -7.33
C GLY A 15 -9.15 12.92 -7.88
N SER A 16 -7.94 13.31 -8.26
CA SER A 16 -6.89 12.39 -8.72
C SER A 16 -5.52 12.83 -8.21
N LEU A 17 -4.67 11.86 -7.87
CA LEU A 17 -3.26 12.11 -7.53
C LEU A 17 -2.35 11.19 -8.33
N ALA A 18 -1.20 11.72 -8.76
CA ALA A 18 -0.13 10.92 -9.36
C ALA A 18 0.79 10.41 -8.25
N ALA A 19 0.76 9.10 -7.97
CA ALA A 19 1.62 8.46 -7.00
C ALA A 19 2.94 8.00 -7.63
N GLN A 20 4.04 8.51 -7.06
CA GLN A 20 5.39 8.18 -7.48
C GLN A 20 5.86 6.89 -6.80
N PRO A 21 6.66 6.05 -7.49
CA PRO A 21 7.34 4.93 -6.84
C PRO A 21 8.13 5.43 -5.62
N LYS A 22 8.08 4.68 -4.52
CA LYS A 22 8.77 5.02 -3.28
C LYS A 22 9.37 3.79 -2.63
N GLN A 23 10.64 3.91 -2.27
CA GLN A 23 11.28 3.04 -1.30
C GLN A 23 11.01 3.60 0.10
N PHE A 24 10.39 2.81 0.96
CA PHE A 24 10.06 3.19 2.34
C PHE A 24 11.24 2.92 3.28
N LYS A 25 11.27 3.63 4.42
CA LYS A 25 12.31 3.47 5.46
C LYS A 25 12.41 2.02 5.99
N THR A 26 11.33 1.25 5.89
CA THR A 26 11.25 -0.16 6.29
C THR A 26 11.91 -1.13 5.29
N GLY A 27 12.44 -0.63 4.17
CA GLY A 27 12.91 -1.48 3.07
C GLY A 27 11.79 -1.98 2.15
N SER A 28 10.51 -1.69 2.43
CA SER A 28 9.40 -1.99 1.51
C SER A 28 9.38 -1.03 0.32
N ARG A 29 8.82 -1.50 -0.79
CA ARG A 29 8.58 -0.71 -2.01
C ARG A 29 7.09 -0.41 -2.16
N GLY A 30 6.76 0.57 -2.99
CA GLY A 30 5.39 0.84 -3.39
C GLY A 30 5.25 2.22 -4.01
N PHE A 31 4.12 2.89 -3.75
CA PHE A 31 3.80 4.20 -4.34
C PHE A 31 3.35 5.20 -3.27
N TYR A 32 3.68 6.47 -3.49
CA TYR A 32 3.33 7.56 -2.58
C TYR A 32 2.90 8.82 -3.33
N ALA A 33 1.87 9.48 -2.82
CA ALA A 33 1.48 10.84 -3.22
C ALA A 33 1.02 11.63 -1.99
N ASN A 34 1.20 12.94 -2.03
CA ASN A 34 0.53 13.89 -1.16
C ASN A 34 0.02 15.07 -2.00
N GLY A 35 -1.17 15.57 -1.68
CA GLY A 35 -1.74 16.68 -2.42
C GLY A 35 -3.06 17.14 -1.86
N LYS A 36 -3.52 18.31 -2.33
CA LYS A 36 -4.83 18.83 -1.95
C LYS A 36 -5.89 18.35 -2.94
N VAL A 37 -7.03 17.93 -2.41
CA VAL A 37 -8.22 17.58 -3.19
C VAL A 37 -9.41 18.39 -2.71
N GLU A 38 -10.38 18.61 -3.58
CA GLU A 38 -11.59 19.34 -3.26
C GLU A 38 -12.80 18.43 -3.39
N ILE A 39 -13.55 18.30 -2.30
CA ILE A 39 -14.74 17.45 -2.22
C ILE A 39 -15.85 18.32 -1.64
N ASP A 40 -16.94 18.48 -2.39
CA ASP A 40 -18.11 19.29 -2.02
C ASP A 40 -17.75 20.71 -1.53
N GLY A 41 -16.86 21.38 -2.25
CA GLY A 41 -16.41 22.75 -1.95
C GLY A 41 -15.49 22.87 -0.73
N LYS A 42 -15.09 21.75 -0.11
CA LYS A 42 -14.14 21.71 1.00
C LYS A 42 -12.79 21.18 0.51
N ARG A 43 -11.70 21.84 0.94
CA ARG A 43 -10.33 21.42 0.61
C ARG A 43 -9.78 20.48 1.67
N TYR A 44 -9.23 19.35 1.23
CA TYR A 44 -8.61 18.33 2.07
C TYR A 44 -7.15 18.14 1.67
N GLN A 45 -6.30 17.84 2.65
CA GLN A 45 -4.97 17.29 2.38
C GLN A 45 -5.11 15.77 2.33
N ALA A 46 -4.81 15.19 1.16
CA ALA A 46 -4.82 13.76 0.94
C ALA A 46 -3.40 13.21 0.90
N GLN A 47 -3.23 12.02 1.48
CA GLN A 47 -2.01 11.23 1.38
C GLN A 47 -2.37 9.83 0.89
N ILE A 48 -1.66 9.37 -0.13
CA ILE A 48 -1.75 8.01 -0.65
C ILE A 48 -0.46 7.26 -0.34
N GLN A 49 -0.60 6.06 0.23
CA GLN A 49 0.49 5.13 0.45
C GLN A 49 0.05 3.73 0.04
N LEU A 50 0.61 3.24 -1.06
CA LEU A 50 0.50 1.85 -1.49
C LEU A 50 1.81 1.15 -1.14
N VAL A 51 1.74 0.05 -0.41
CA VAL A 51 2.90 -0.78 -0.08
C VAL A 51 2.75 -2.13 -0.76
N GLU A 52 3.77 -2.52 -1.51
CA GLU A 52 3.83 -3.84 -2.14
C GLU A 52 4.07 -4.90 -1.04
N ILE A 53 3.13 -5.83 -0.90
CA ILE A 53 3.21 -6.93 0.08
C ILE A 53 4.41 -7.82 -0.28
N GLY A 54 5.23 -8.17 0.72
CA GLY A 54 6.41 -9.03 0.52
C GLY A 54 7.63 -8.33 -0.11
N SER A 55 7.57 -7.02 -0.36
CA SER A 55 8.66 -6.27 -1.02
C SER A 55 9.88 -5.96 -0.15
N LYS A 56 9.87 -6.34 1.13
CA LYS A 56 11.04 -6.14 2.00
C LYS A 56 12.17 -7.03 1.50
N PRO A 57 13.41 -6.50 1.38
CA PRO A 57 14.55 -7.35 1.08
C PRO A 57 14.67 -8.42 2.15
N LYS A 58 14.79 -9.69 1.73
CA LYS A 58 15.19 -10.76 2.63
C LYS A 58 16.63 -10.48 3.02
N SER A 59 16.88 -10.23 4.30
CA SER A 59 18.24 -10.27 4.80
C SER A 59 18.82 -11.67 4.50
N PRO A 60 20.13 -11.79 4.20
CA PRO A 60 20.77 -13.08 3.96
C PRO A 60 20.77 -14.04 5.18
N GLU A 61 20.16 -13.68 6.31
CA GLU A 61 20.10 -14.48 7.54
C GLU A 61 18.66 -14.84 7.96
N GLY A 62 17.70 -14.82 7.03
CA GLY A 62 16.28 -15.02 7.32
C GLY A 62 15.61 -16.06 6.43
N GLU A 63 16.23 -17.23 6.26
CA GLU A 63 15.48 -18.43 5.92
C GLU A 63 14.66 -18.82 7.15
N GLY A 64 13.39 -18.42 7.16
CA GLY A 64 12.45 -18.95 8.14
C GLY A 64 12.37 -20.45 7.95
N GLU A 65 12.84 -21.20 8.94
CA GLU A 65 12.41 -22.58 9.17
C GLU A 65 10.88 -22.58 9.19
N GLU A 66 10.28 -23.04 8.10
CA GLU A 66 8.89 -23.46 8.07
C GLU A 66 8.81 -24.68 8.97
N LYS A 67 8.55 -24.47 10.27
CA LYS A 67 8.24 -25.57 11.19
C LYS A 67 7.02 -26.27 10.62
N PRO A 68 7.11 -27.56 10.22
CA PRO A 68 5.94 -28.26 9.74
C PRO A 68 4.90 -28.26 10.84
N ALA A 69 3.67 -27.86 10.50
CA ALA A 69 2.53 -27.99 11.37
C ALA A 69 2.38 -29.48 11.72
N GLU A 70 2.71 -29.82 12.96
CA GLU A 70 2.50 -31.15 13.52
C GLU A 70 0.99 -31.35 13.63
N ASN A 71 0.39 -31.87 12.56
CA ASN A 71 -0.94 -32.42 12.60
C ASN A 71 -0.87 -33.75 13.34
N GLN A 72 -0.95 -33.71 14.67
CA GLN A 72 -1.28 -34.90 15.45
C GLN A 72 -2.75 -35.24 15.21
N ALA A 73 -3.00 -35.86 14.07
CA ALA A 73 -4.10 -36.78 13.91
C ALA A 73 -3.65 -38.14 14.45
N ALA A 74 -4.35 -38.64 15.46
CA ALA A 74 -4.74 -40.05 15.64
C ALA A 74 -5.27 -40.25 17.08
N PRO A 75 -5.95 -41.37 17.35
CA PRO A 75 -7.14 -41.91 16.69
C PRO A 75 -8.37 -41.92 17.62
#